data_AF-W4QK55-F1
#
_entry.id   AF-W4QK55-F1
#
_cell.length_a   1.000
_cell.length_b   1.000
_cell.length_c   1.000
_cell.angle_alpha   90.00
_cell.angle_beta   90.00
_cell.angle_gamma   90.00
#
_symmetry.space_group_name_H-M   'P 1'
#
loop_
_entity.id
_entity.type
_entity.pdbx_description
1 polymer ?
#
loop_
_entity_poly.entity_id
_entity_poly.type
_entity_poly.pdbx_seq_one_letter_code
_entity_poly.pdbx_strand_id
1 'polypeptide(L)'
;MEQHQHHEMQHHMHMGAAENDIITTITYQDSILNIHLEDREGSPLELLQTHEKYMHLIVVSDDLQEFYHLHPEQIDLYTYEVTLPLRDLTSYKAFVDINPKGKHYLIEANAIEGNILNHTHFCHNEMNLIPNKEKIKEISGKIVEMTHGPLKIGEDVTLHFDLKGEKPEPYLGALGHVVIIDDEVKQFIHVHPNSDHETVFVAQFIDSGFYKLWVEFKFAEQIIAFPFWIEVKEK
;
A
#
# COMPACT_ATOMS: atom_id res chain seq x y z
N MET A 1 -10.34 -24.33 20.62
CA MET A 1 -10.72 -24.48 19.20
C MET A 1 -10.76 -23.07 18.66
N GLU A 2 -9.59 -22.54 18.30
CA GLU A 2 -9.48 -21.21 17.71
C GLU A 2 -9.93 -21.30 16.26
N GLN A 3 -10.92 -20.48 15.91
CA GLN A 3 -11.41 -20.36 14.55
C GLN A 3 -10.39 -19.52 13.78
N HIS A 4 -9.59 -20.18 12.94
CA HIS A 4 -8.85 -19.50 11.88
C HIS A 4 -9.87 -18.87 10.93
N GLN A 5 -10.03 -17.54 11.00
CA GLN A 5 -10.71 -16.79 9.96
C GLN A 5 -9.76 -16.70 8.77
N HIS A 6 -9.85 -17.68 7.86
CA HIS A 6 -9.43 -17.46 6.48
C HIS A 6 -10.38 -16.43 5.89
N HIS A 7 -9.93 -15.17 5.79
CA HIS A 7 -10.64 -14.18 5.00
C HIS A 7 -10.24 -14.35 3.53
N GLU A 8 -11.25 -14.37 2.67
CA GLU A 8 -11.12 -14.39 1.22
C GLU A 8 -10.20 -13.26 0.77
N MET A 9 -9.29 -13.59 -0.16
CA MET A 9 -8.63 -12.60 -1.00
C MET A 9 -9.70 -11.68 -1.60
N GLN A 10 -9.77 -10.43 -1.16
CA GLN A 10 -10.43 -9.40 -1.95
C GLN A 10 -9.53 -9.13 -3.15
N HIS A 11 -9.66 -10.00 -4.16
CA HIS A 11 -9.19 -9.70 -5.49
C HIS A 11 -9.97 -8.48 -5.95
N HIS A 12 -9.29 -7.34 -6.08
CA HIS A 12 -9.83 -6.18 -6.79
C HIS A 12 -9.98 -6.53 -8.27
N MET A 13 -10.99 -7.35 -8.58
CA MET A 13 -11.45 -7.55 -9.95
C MET A 13 -12.12 -6.27 -10.40
N HIS A 14 -11.56 -5.64 -11.44
CA HIS A 14 -12.16 -4.53 -12.15
C HIS A 14 -13.41 -5.01 -12.92
N MET A 15 -14.47 -5.38 -12.21
CA MET A 15 -15.81 -5.62 -12.76
C MET A 15 -16.50 -4.27 -12.88
N GLY A 16 -16.47 -3.69 -14.09
CA GLY A 16 -17.22 -2.52 -14.57
C GLY A 16 -17.67 -1.48 -13.52
N ALA A 17 -16.92 -0.38 -13.40
CA ALA A 17 -17.24 0.88 -12.72
C ALA A 17 -18.48 0.86 -11.80
N ALA A 18 -18.46 0.01 -10.76
CA ALA A 18 -19.39 0.17 -9.65
C ALA A 18 -18.98 1.46 -8.95
N GLU A 19 -19.90 2.40 -8.83
CA GLU A 19 -19.64 3.64 -8.10
C GLU A 19 -19.20 3.29 -6.67
N ASN A 20 -18.14 3.95 -6.21
CA ASN A 20 -17.68 3.83 -4.83
C ASN A 20 -18.75 4.43 -3.90
N ASP A 21 -19.19 3.73 -2.85
CA ASP A 21 -20.19 4.25 -1.92
C ASP A 21 -19.62 5.33 -0.99
N ILE A 22 -18.28 5.43 -0.94
CA ILE A 22 -17.54 6.27 -0.01
C ILE A 22 -16.91 7.44 -0.75
N ILE A 23 -17.01 8.61 -0.14
CA ILE A 23 -16.29 9.83 -0.53
C ILE A 23 -15.10 9.96 0.42
N THR A 24 -13.91 10.11 -0.15
CA THR A 24 -12.66 10.30 0.58
C THR A 24 -12.12 11.69 0.27
N THR A 25 -11.87 12.50 1.29
CA THR A 25 -11.18 13.79 1.15
C THR A 25 -9.95 13.79 2.04
N ILE A 26 -8.79 14.11 1.48
CA ILE A 26 -7.52 14.12 2.21
C ILE A 26 -6.95 15.53 2.16
N THR A 27 -6.70 16.11 3.33
CA THR A 27 -6.11 17.43 3.47
C THR A 27 -4.81 17.36 4.24
N TYR A 28 -3.88 18.26 3.93
CA TYR A 28 -2.57 18.37 4.56
C TYR A 28 -2.29 19.80 5.00
N GLN A 29 -2.04 19.95 6.30
CA GLN A 29 -1.69 21.22 6.91
C GLN A 29 -0.80 20.99 8.14
N ASP A 30 0.25 21.80 8.29
CA ASP A 30 1.11 21.80 9.49
C ASP A 30 1.64 20.41 9.88
N SER A 31 2.05 19.61 8.88
CA SER A 31 2.52 18.22 9.02
C SER A 31 1.46 17.22 9.51
N ILE A 32 0.19 17.56 9.38
CA ILE A 32 -0.93 16.71 9.73
C ILE A 32 -1.71 16.36 8.46
N LEU A 33 -1.93 15.06 8.25
CA LEU A 33 -2.88 14.54 7.28
C LEU A 33 -4.22 14.28 7.97
N ASN A 34 -5.27 14.88 7.42
CA ASN A 34 -6.65 14.62 7.80
C ASN A 34 -7.36 13.86 6.69
N ILE A 35 -7.99 12.74 7.05
CA ILE A 35 -8.71 11.85 6.15
C ILE A 35 -10.17 11.91 6.57
N HIS A 36 -10.98 12.63 5.80
CA HIS A 36 -12.42 12.73 5.98
C HIS A 36 -13.12 11.67 5.14
N LEU A 37 -13.95 10.85 5.79
CA LEU A 37 -14.70 9.76 5.18
C LEU A 37 -16.19 9.91 5.44
N GLU A 38 -16.98 9.84 4.38
CA GLU A 38 -18.44 9.84 4.43
C GLU A 38 -19.03 8.99 3.31
N ASP A 39 -20.28 8.55 3.47
CA ASP A 39 -21.00 7.98 2.34
C ASP A 39 -21.59 9.06 1.42
N ARG A 40 -22.18 8.64 0.31
CA ARG A 40 -22.82 9.56 -0.66
C ARG A 40 -23.97 10.38 -0.10
N GLU A 41 -24.50 10.00 1.05
CA GLU A 41 -25.54 10.74 1.77
C GLU A 41 -24.96 11.73 2.81
N GLY A 42 -23.64 11.79 2.98
CA GLY A 42 -22.96 12.63 3.97
C GLY A 42 -22.99 12.04 5.39
N SER A 43 -23.24 10.73 5.52
CA SER A 43 -23.29 10.02 6.80
C SER A 43 -21.92 9.45 7.18
N PRO A 44 -21.60 9.35 8.49
CA PRO A 44 -20.34 8.77 8.94
C PRO A 44 -20.32 7.26 8.71
N LEU A 45 -19.12 6.69 8.64
CA LEU A 45 -18.91 5.27 8.36
C LEU A 45 -18.66 4.47 9.65
N GLU A 46 -19.19 3.24 9.69
CA GLU A 46 -18.74 2.22 10.64
C GLU A 46 -17.64 1.39 9.96
N LEU A 47 -16.37 1.59 10.37
CA LEU A 47 -15.25 0.80 9.86
C LEU A 47 -15.07 -0.47 10.69
N LEU A 48 -14.83 -1.60 10.01
CA LEU A 48 -14.41 -2.85 10.63
C LEU A 48 -12.89 -2.91 10.65
N GLN A 49 -12.32 -3.48 11.71
CA GLN A 49 -10.88 -3.68 11.77
C GLN A 49 -10.43 -4.76 10.78
N THR A 50 -9.37 -4.45 10.05
CA THR A 50 -8.56 -5.36 9.25
C THR A 50 -7.14 -5.30 9.79
N HIS A 51 -6.51 -6.45 10.04
CA HIS A 51 -5.11 -6.50 10.52
C HIS A 51 -4.86 -5.63 11.77
N GLU A 52 -5.81 -5.68 12.73
CA GLU A 52 -5.78 -4.92 13.99
C GLU A 52 -5.92 -3.39 13.85
N LYS A 53 -6.12 -2.86 12.63
CA LYS A 53 -6.30 -1.42 12.35
C LYS A 53 -7.61 -1.15 11.61
N TYR A 54 -8.11 0.08 11.72
CA TYR A 54 -9.31 0.51 10.97
C TYR A 54 -8.98 1.02 9.57
N MET A 55 -7.74 1.49 9.39
CA MET A 55 -7.27 2.11 8.17
C MET A 55 -5.78 1.82 7.99
N HIS A 56 -5.43 1.36 6.80
CA HIS A 56 -4.07 1.43 6.28
C HIS A 56 -4.02 2.59 5.28
N LEU A 57 -3.28 3.64 5.62
CA LEU A 57 -3.07 4.78 4.75
C LEU A 57 -1.69 4.64 4.10
N ILE A 58 -1.67 4.46 2.78
CA ILE A 58 -0.43 4.45 2.02
C ILE A 58 -0.26 5.80 1.36
N VAL A 59 0.83 6.50 1.67
CA VAL A 59 1.20 7.77 1.04
C VAL A 59 2.48 7.57 0.25
N VAL A 60 2.47 7.94 -1.03
CA VAL A 60 3.65 7.87 -1.90
C VAL A 60 3.85 9.16 -2.67
N SER A 61 5.09 9.51 -2.94
CA SER A 61 5.40 10.61 -3.87
C SER A 61 5.12 10.18 -5.31
N ASP A 62 4.83 11.12 -6.20
CA ASP A 62 4.57 10.84 -7.63
C ASP A 62 5.76 10.18 -8.35
N ASP A 63 6.99 10.39 -7.85
CA ASP A 63 8.21 9.71 -8.33
C ASP A 63 8.51 8.39 -7.60
N LEU A 64 7.59 7.97 -6.73
CA LEU A 64 7.64 6.79 -5.88
C LEU A 64 8.89 6.70 -4.99
N GLN A 65 9.66 7.78 -4.79
CA GLN A 65 10.85 7.76 -3.93
C GLN A 65 10.51 7.71 -2.44
N GLU A 66 9.38 8.30 -2.05
CA GLU A 66 8.88 8.28 -0.69
C GLU A 66 7.69 7.33 -0.57
N PHE A 67 7.66 6.60 0.54
CA PHE A 67 6.64 5.64 0.89
C PHE A 67 6.40 5.69 2.38
N TYR A 68 5.12 5.80 2.76
CA TYR A 68 4.68 5.79 4.14
C TYR A 68 3.50 4.84 4.27
N HIS A 69 3.60 3.88 5.19
CA HIS A 69 2.50 3.03 5.62
C HIS A 69 2.07 3.47 7.02
N LEU A 70 0.89 4.07 7.10
CA LEU A 70 0.39 4.77 8.28
C LEU A 70 -0.91 4.16 8.75
N HIS A 71 -1.20 4.34 10.03
CA HIS A 71 -2.46 3.94 10.65
C HIS A 71 -3.07 5.15 11.37
N PRO A 72 -3.80 6.02 10.66
CA PRO A 72 -4.42 7.20 11.24
C PRO A 72 -5.36 6.87 12.41
N GLU A 73 -5.39 7.75 13.40
CA GLU A 73 -6.28 7.62 14.57
C GLU A 73 -7.58 8.38 14.32
N GLN A 74 -8.71 7.80 14.73
CA GLN A 74 -10.00 8.46 14.61
C GLN A 74 -10.13 9.61 15.62
N ILE A 75 -10.35 10.83 15.15
CA ILE A 75 -10.50 12.01 16.02
C ILE A 75 -11.97 12.45 16.20
N ASP A 76 -12.83 12.11 15.23
CA ASP A 76 -14.28 12.28 15.31
C ASP A 76 -15.03 11.25 14.44
N LEU A 77 -16.34 11.40 14.24
CA LEU A 77 -17.15 10.44 13.48
C LEU A 77 -16.80 10.33 11.99
N TYR A 78 -16.10 11.31 11.43
CA TYR A 78 -15.78 11.42 10.01
C TYR A 78 -14.28 11.44 9.75
N THR A 79 -13.49 11.95 10.70
CA THR A 79 -12.11 12.33 10.48
C THR A 79 -11.13 11.40 11.19
N TYR A 80 -10.11 10.99 10.43
CA TYR A 80 -8.92 10.31 10.94
C TYR A 80 -7.71 11.21 10.74
N GLU A 81 -6.76 11.17 11.68
CA GLU A 81 -5.59 12.04 11.70
C GLU A 81 -4.29 11.25 11.84
N VAL A 82 -3.24 11.71 11.13
CA VAL A 82 -1.87 11.25 11.36
C VAL A 82 -0.87 12.38 11.15
N THR A 83 0.15 12.45 12.01
CA THR A 83 1.28 13.35 11.80
C THR A 83 2.26 12.73 10.80
N LEU A 84 2.53 13.43 9.71
CA LEU A 84 3.46 13.04 8.67
C LEU A 84 4.21 14.26 8.12
N PRO A 85 5.52 14.43 8.38
CA PRO A 85 6.29 15.51 7.78
C PRO A 85 6.63 15.19 6.32
N LEU A 86 5.79 15.65 5.40
CA LEU A 86 6.04 15.55 3.96
C LEU A 86 7.10 16.57 3.50
N ARG A 87 7.83 16.25 2.43
CA ARG A 87 8.79 17.17 1.81
C ARG A 87 8.06 18.24 1.00
N ASP A 88 8.51 19.49 1.16
CA ASP A 88 8.02 20.60 0.34
C ASP A 88 8.30 20.36 -1.15
N LEU A 89 7.42 20.88 -2.02
CA LEU A 89 7.55 20.84 -3.49
C LEU A 89 7.48 19.42 -4.13
N THR A 90 7.10 18.39 -3.37
CA THR A 90 6.83 17.04 -3.88
C THR A 90 5.32 16.81 -3.92
N SER A 91 4.81 16.29 -5.04
CA SER A 91 3.43 15.84 -5.16
C SER A 91 3.29 14.42 -4.61
N TYR A 92 2.19 14.16 -3.91
CA TYR A 92 1.91 12.89 -3.26
C TYR A 92 0.49 12.43 -3.59
N LYS A 93 0.32 11.11 -3.64
CA LYS A 93 -0.99 10.47 -3.62
C LYS A 93 -1.13 9.60 -2.39
N ALA A 94 -2.38 9.41 -2.00
CA ALA A 94 -2.73 8.53 -0.91
C ALA A 94 -3.74 7.46 -1.34
N PHE A 95 -3.54 6.26 -0.85
CA PHE A 95 -4.47 5.14 -0.97
C PHE A 95 -5.00 4.83 0.43
N VAL A 96 -6.32 4.85 0.57
CA VAL A 96 -7.01 4.60 1.83
C VAL A 96 -7.55 3.18 1.75
N ASP A 97 -6.95 2.26 2.50
CA ASP A 97 -7.40 0.87 2.57
C ASP A 97 -8.20 0.67 3.86
N ILE A 98 -9.51 0.47 3.70
CA ILE A 98 -10.52 0.42 4.76
C ILE A 98 -11.58 -0.65 4.45
N ASN A 99 -12.25 -1.13 5.50
CA ASN A 99 -13.37 -2.08 5.40
C ASN A 99 -14.66 -1.47 5.96
N PRO A 100 -15.41 -0.66 5.17
CA PRO A 100 -16.64 -0.05 5.63
C PRO A 100 -17.77 -1.07 5.68
N LYS A 101 -18.43 -1.17 6.84
CA LYS A 101 -19.46 -2.18 7.08
C LYS A 101 -20.67 -1.99 6.17
N GLY A 102 -20.93 -2.98 5.33
CA GLY A 102 -22.12 -3.02 4.49
C GLY A 102 -22.14 -2.00 3.35
N LYS A 103 -20.98 -1.43 2.99
CA LYS A 103 -20.80 -0.50 1.88
C LYS A 103 -19.79 -1.08 0.89
N HIS A 104 -19.95 -0.77 -0.39
CA HIS A 104 -18.99 -1.11 -1.42
C HIS A 104 -17.89 -0.04 -1.49
N TYR A 105 -16.64 -0.47 -1.38
CA TYR A 105 -15.48 0.42 -1.43
C TYR A 105 -14.41 -0.12 -2.37
N LEU A 106 -13.96 0.72 -3.29
CA LEU A 106 -12.79 0.46 -4.14
C LEU A 106 -11.68 1.42 -3.73
N ILE A 107 -10.47 0.90 -3.55
CA ILE A 107 -9.31 1.73 -3.26
C ILE A 107 -8.90 2.47 -4.53
N GLU A 108 -8.75 3.78 -4.43
CA GLU A 108 -8.38 4.66 -5.53
C GLU A 108 -7.23 5.59 -5.10
N ALA A 109 -6.51 6.14 -6.07
CA ALA A 109 -5.47 7.12 -5.83
C ALA A 109 -6.11 8.49 -5.52
N ASN A 110 -6.01 8.94 -4.26
CA ASN A 110 -6.53 10.22 -3.80
C ASN A 110 -5.47 11.31 -3.88
N ALA A 111 -5.83 12.47 -4.40
CA ALA A 111 -5.01 13.67 -4.27
C ALA A 111 -5.01 14.15 -2.82
N ILE A 112 -3.91 14.76 -2.38
CA ILE A 112 -3.80 15.40 -1.07
C ILE A 112 -3.96 16.91 -1.26
N GLU A 113 -5.04 17.47 -0.75
CA GLU A 113 -5.32 18.91 -0.81
C GLU A 113 -4.54 19.67 0.27
N GLY A 114 -4.13 20.91 0.00
CA GLY A 114 -3.50 21.78 1.00
C GLY A 114 -2.19 22.41 0.53
N ASN A 115 -1.38 22.89 1.48
CA ASN A 115 -0.11 23.61 1.22
C ASN A 115 1.04 22.70 0.77
N ILE A 116 0.73 21.65 0.01
CA ILE A 116 1.70 20.99 -0.83
C ILE A 116 1.70 21.81 -2.11
N LEU A 117 2.74 22.59 -2.36
CA LEU A 117 2.83 23.40 -3.58
C LEU A 117 2.72 22.46 -4.79
N ASN A 118 1.54 22.45 -5.43
CA ASN A 118 1.28 21.82 -6.72
C ASN A 118 2.03 22.55 -7.82
N HIS A 119 3.37 22.50 -7.81
CA HIS A 119 4.18 23.06 -8.87
C HIS A 119 5.19 22.03 -9.38
N THR A 120 5.18 21.94 -10.70
CA THR A 120 5.94 21.06 -11.58
C THR A 120 5.43 19.61 -11.61
N HIS A 121 4.80 19.26 -12.74
CA HIS A 121 5.06 17.96 -13.35
C HIS A 121 6.57 17.75 -13.25
N PHE A 122 7.02 16.89 -12.35
CA PHE A 122 8.21 16.15 -12.65
C PHE A 122 7.82 15.34 -13.88
N CYS A 123 8.11 15.88 -15.06
CA CYS A 123 8.31 15.06 -16.24
C CYS A 123 9.23 13.96 -15.73
N HIS A 124 8.70 12.73 -15.68
CA HIS A 124 9.37 11.51 -15.26
C HIS A 124 10.83 11.65 -15.70
N ASN A 125 11.68 12.17 -14.81
CA ASN A 125 13.04 12.42 -15.20
C ASN A 125 13.54 11.01 -15.38
N GLU A 126 14.17 10.73 -16.52
CA GLU A 126 14.62 9.42 -16.97
C GLU A 126 15.68 8.79 -16.03
N MET A 127 15.69 9.16 -14.74
CA MET A 127 16.46 8.59 -13.67
C MET A 127 15.79 7.30 -13.21
N ASN A 128 16.20 6.22 -13.89
CA ASN A 128 16.30 4.87 -13.36
C ASN A 128 15.02 4.00 -13.34
N LEU A 129 14.14 4.11 -14.34
CA LEU A 129 13.27 2.98 -14.74
C LEU A 129 14.05 1.86 -15.44
N ILE A 130 15.35 1.75 -15.20
CA ILE A 130 16.00 0.45 -15.33
C ILE A 130 15.53 -0.28 -14.08
N PRO A 131 14.64 -1.29 -14.15
CA PRO A 131 14.28 -2.07 -12.98
C PRO A 131 15.60 -2.47 -12.35
N ASN A 132 15.86 -1.95 -11.15
CA ASN A 132 17.10 -2.25 -10.47
C ASN A 132 17.04 -3.77 -10.26
N LYS A 133 17.77 -4.52 -11.10
CA LYS A 133 17.77 -5.99 -11.14
C LYS A 133 18.24 -6.60 -9.83
N GLU A 134 18.66 -5.75 -8.89
CA GLU A 134 18.90 -6.09 -7.50
C GLU A 134 17.65 -6.71 -6.89
N LYS A 135 17.65 -8.04 -6.96
CA LYS A 135 16.81 -8.90 -6.16
C LYS A 135 17.16 -8.82 -4.68
N ILE A 136 18.31 -8.25 -4.31
CA ILE A 136 18.80 -8.16 -2.94
C ILE A 136 18.81 -6.70 -2.51
N LYS A 137 18.24 -6.41 -1.32
CA LYS A 137 18.29 -5.10 -0.67
C LYS A 137 18.90 -5.23 0.72
N GLU A 138 19.75 -4.28 1.06
CA GLU A 138 20.31 -4.13 2.41
C GLU A 138 19.93 -2.75 2.96
N ILE A 139 19.14 -2.73 4.03
CA ILE A 139 18.68 -1.51 4.70
C ILE A 139 18.81 -1.72 6.20
N SER A 140 19.43 -0.77 6.89
CA SER A 140 19.68 -0.85 8.34
C SER A 140 20.38 -2.15 8.78
N GLY A 141 21.26 -2.70 7.92
CA GLY A 141 21.99 -3.95 8.16
C GLY A 141 21.16 -5.23 8.04
N LYS A 142 19.92 -5.14 7.55
CA LYS A 142 19.06 -6.30 7.24
C LYS A 142 19.06 -6.54 5.74
N ILE A 143 19.17 -7.80 5.35
CA ILE A 143 19.26 -8.22 3.95
C ILE A 143 18.00 -8.99 3.56
N VAL A 144 17.37 -8.58 2.46
CA VAL A 144 16.18 -9.24 1.90
C VAL A 144 16.45 -9.55 0.43
N GLU A 145 16.30 -10.81 0.04
CA GLU A 145 16.31 -11.23 -1.36
C GLU A 145 14.89 -11.57 -1.83
N MET A 146 14.40 -10.89 -2.87
CA MET A 146 13.14 -11.18 -3.54
C MET A 146 13.33 -12.11 -4.74
N THR A 147 12.54 -13.17 -4.76
CA THR A 147 12.33 -14.05 -5.90
C THR A 147 10.83 -14.12 -6.21
N HIS A 148 10.46 -14.44 -7.45
CA HIS A 148 9.05 -14.49 -7.84
C HIS A 148 8.79 -15.55 -8.91
N GLY A 149 7.54 -16.01 -8.97
CA GLY A 149 6.99 -16.79 -10.08
C GLY A 149 6.84 -15.97 -11.37
N PRO A 150 6.29 -16.53 -12.44
CA PRO A 150 6.06 -15.78 -13.69
C PRO A 150 5.21 -14.53 -13.47
N LEU A 151 5.70 -13.36 -13.89
CA LEU A 151 4.98 -12.08 -13.82
C LEU A 151 4.06 -11.93 -15.03
N LYS A 152 2.85 -12.45 -14.91
CA LYS A 152 1.83 -12.43 -15.97
C LYS A 152 0.54 -11.84 -15.46
N ILE A 153 -0.13 -11.09 -16.34
CA ILE A 153 -1.45 -10.53 -16.09
C ILE A 153 -2.47 -11.65 -15.85
N GLY A 154 -3.34 -11.45 -14.85
CA GLY A 154 -4.49 -12.30 -14.54
C GLY A 154 -4.13 -13.67 -13.97
N GLU A 155 -2.87 -13.89 -13.59
CA GLU A 155 -2.39 -15.12 -12.95
C GLU A 155 -1.86 -14.78 -11.55
N ASP A 156 -1.98 -15.74 -10.62
CA ASP A 156 -1.36 -15.64 -9.30
C ASP A 156 0.17 -15.57 -9.43
N VAL A 157 0.75 -14.48 -8.94
CA VAL A 157 2.18 -14.30 -8.83
C VAL A 157 2.61 -14.55 -7.40
N THR A 158 3.35 -15.64 -7.19
CA THR A 158 4.01 -15.89 -5.91
C THR A 158 5.27 -15.04 -5.79
N LEU A 159 5.37 -14.26 -4.72
CA LEU A 159 6.55 -13.49 -4.31
C LEU A 159 7.15 -14.15 -3.06
N HIS A 160 8.45 -14.39 -3.07
CA HIS A 160 9.17 -15.04 -1.97
C HIS A 160 10.34 -14.15 -1.53
N PHE A 161 10.43 -13.89 -0.23
CA PHE A 161 11.46 -13.04 0.37
C PHE A 161 12.35 -13.85 1.31
N ASP A 162 13.61 -14.09 0.92
CA ASP A 162 14.63 -14.73 1.75
C ASP A 162 15.33 -13.69 2.63
N LEU A 163 15.19 -13.84 3.94
CA LEU A 163 15.73 -12.95 4.98
C LEU A 163 17.13 -13.38 5.48
N LYS A 164 17.80 -14.29 4.76
CA LYS A 164 19.17 -14.74 5.03
C LYS A 164 19.39 -15.26 6.46
N GLY A 165 18.38 -15.94 6.99
CA GLY A 165 18.39 -16.55 8.32
C GLY A 165 17.91 -15.64 9.46
N GLU A 166 17.63 -14.36 9.17
CA GLU A 166 16.93 -13.46 10.10
C GLU A 166 15.45 -13.85 10.21
N LYS A 167 14.85 -13.56 11.36
CA LYS A 167 13.44 -13.85 11.63
C LYS A 167 12.69 -12.56 11.93
N PRO A 168 11.67 -12.20 11.14
CA PRO A 168 10.84 -11.06 11.43
C PRO A 168 9.87 -11.42 12.55
N GLU A 169 9.40 -10.41 13.26
CA GLU A 169 8.32 -10.54 14.23
C GLU A 169 6.98 -10.27 13.55
N PRO A 170 5.88 -10.92 13.99
CA PRO A 170 4.55 -10.52 13.57
C PRO A 170 4.30 -9.04 13.89
N TYR A 171 3.69 -8.36 12.94
CA TYR A 171 3.21 -6.99 13.05
C TYR A 171 1.85 -6.93 12.38
N LEU A 172 0.85 -6.29 13.02
CA LEU A 172 -0.53 -6.21 12.49
C LEU A 172 -1.12 -7.59 12.11
N GLY A 173 -0.79 -8.62 12.89
CA GLY A 173 -1.25 -9.99 12.65
C GLY A 173 -0.53 -10.76 11.53
N ALA A 174 0.52 -10.22 10.90
CA ALA A 174 1.25 -10.89 9.81
C ALA A 174 2.78 -10.83 9.95
N LEU A 175 3.51 -11.76 9.33
CA LEU A 175 4.98 -11.75 9.29
C LEU A 175 5.58 -10.72 8.30
N GLY A 176 4.74 -9.96 7.61
CA GLY A 176 5.16 -8.87 6.74
C GLY A 176 3.98 -8.35 5.92
N HIS A 177 4.18 -7.21 5.27
CA HIS A 177 3.17 -6.57 4.41
C HIS A 177 3.81 -6.21 3.09
N VAL A 178 3.09 -6.41 1.99
CA VAL A 178 3.55 -6.03 0.66
C VAL A 178 2.57 -5.03 0.07
N VAL A 179 3.08 -3.84 -0.25
CA VAL A 179 2.36 -2.84 -1.02
C VAL A 179 3.00 -2.73 -2.40
N ILE A 180 2.19 -2.74 -3.45
CA ILE A 180 2.62 -2.67 -4.84
C ILE A 180 1.82 -1.58 -5.56
N ILE A 181 2.52 -0.68 -6.24
CA ILE A 181 1.94 0.46 -6.96
C ILE A 181 2.56 0.53 -8.35
N ASP A 182 1.76 0.83 -9.37
CA ASP A 182 2.27 1.05 -10.73
C ASP A 182 3.07 2.36 -10.85
N ASP A 183 3.88 2.48 -11.89
CA ASP A 183 4.70 3.67 -12.15
C ASP A 183 3.89 4.95 -12.43
N GLU A 184 2.60 4.83 -12.71
CA GLU A 184 1.68 5.96 -12.86
C GLU A 184 0.91 6.35 -11.58
N VAL A 185 1.12 5.62 -10.47
CA VAL A 185 0.47 5.86 -9.17
C VAL A 185 -1.07 5.86 -9.28
N LYS A 186 -1.61 4.79 -9.86
CA LYS A 186 -3.04 4.55 -10.08
C LYS A 186 -3.48 3.20 -9.53
N GLN A 187 -2.70 2.16 -9.80
CA GLN A 187 -2.94 0.79 -9.35
C GLN A 187 -2.39 0.61 -7.94
N PHE A 188 -3.16 -0.07 -7.09
CA PHE A 188 -2.78 -0.36 -5.71
C PHE A 188 -3.07 -1.82 -5.40
N ILE A 189 -2.07 -2.51 -4.85
CA ILE A 189 -2.19 -3.89 -4.39
C ILE A 189 -1.58 -3.95 -3.00
N HIS A 190 -2.34 -4.47 -2.03
CA HIS A 190 -1.89 -4.73 -0.67
C HIS A 190 -2.11 -6.21 -0.35
N VAL A 191 -1.04 -6.95 -0.07
CA VAL A 191 -1.10 -8.39 0.19
C VAL A 191 -0.28 -8.79 1.41
N HIS A 192 -0.73 -9.86 2.05
CA HIS A 192 -0.14 -10.46 3.25
C HIS A 192 0.39 -11.86 2.94
N PRO A 193 1.26 -12.42 3.81
CA PRO A 193 1.77 -13.75 3.57
C PRO A 193 0.65 -14.78 3.65
N ASN A 194 0.75 -15.81 2.81
CA ASN A 194 -0.22 -16.91 2.77
C ASN A 194 -0.05 -17.91 3.93
N SER A 195 0.78 -17.58 4.92
CA SER A 195 1.18 -18.44 6.04
C SER A 195 1.70 -17.59 7.20
N ASP A 196 1.44 -18.04 8.42
CA ASP A 196 1.94 -17.41 9.66
C ASP A 196 3.44 -17.65 9.89
N HIS A 197 4.10 -18.40 9.02
CA HIS A 197 5.48 -18.88 9.22
C HIS A 197 6.42 -18.62 8.05
N GLU A 198 5.88 -18.21 6.90
CA GLU A 198 6.64 -18.04 5.67
C GLU A 198 6.43 -16.65 5.07
N THR A 199 7.49 -16.07 4.53
CA THR A 199 7.50 -14.78 3.84
C THR A 199 7.16 -14.96 2.35
N VAL A 200 6.05 -15.66 2.10
CA VAL A 200 5.52 -15.99 0.77
C VAL A 200 4.18 -15.28 0.58
N PHE A 201 4.10 -14.45 -0.45
CA PHE A 201 2.96 -13.60 -0.76
C PHE A 201 2.40 -13.97 -2.13
N VAL A 202 1.11 -13.75 -2.33
CA VAL A 202 0.46 -13.96 -3.63
C VAL A 202 -0.19 -12.65 -4.03
N ALA A 203 0.14 -12.16 -5.22
CA ALA A 203 -0.45 -10.97 -5.81
C ALA A 203 -0.98 -11.29 -7.22
N GLN A 204 -1.98 -10.55 -7.67
CA GLN A 204 -2.45 -10.59 -9.05
C GLN A 204 -2.32 -9.21 -9.67
N PHE A 205 -1.86 -9.17 -10.92
CA PHE A 205 -1.73 -7.95 -11.71
C PHE A 205 -2.76 -7.96 -12.81
N ILE A 206 -3.48 -6.86 -13.00
CA ILE A 206 -4.51 -6.74 -14.03
C ILE A 206 -4.00 -6.04 -15.30
N ASP A 207 -2.94 -5.23 -15.19
CA ASP A 207 -2.31 -4.52 -16.30
C ASP A 207 -0.82 -4.85 -16.42
N SER A 208 -0.28 -4.77 -17.63
CA SER A 208 1.17 -4.79 -17.85
C SER A 208 1.77 -3.43 -17.46
N GLY A 209 3.06 -3.43 -17.14
CA GLY A 209 3.76 -2.20 -16.80
C GLY A 209 4.85 -2.40 -15.76
N PHE A 210 5.43 -1.29 -15.33
CA PHE A 210 6.36 -1.27 -14.22
C PHE A 210 5.61 -1.06 -12.92
N TYR A 211 5.98 -1.84 -11.92
CA TYR A 211 5.44 -1.71 -10.57
C TYR A 211 6.59 -1.55 -9.59
N LYS A 212 6.39 -0.67 -8.61
CA LYS A 212 7.23 -0.59 -7.42
C LYS A 212 6.54 -1.32 -6.27
N LEU A 213 7.31 -2.17 -5.62
CA LEU A 213 6.90 -2.95 -4.46
C LEU A 213 7.68 -2.48 -3.24
N TRP A 214 7.02 -2.40 -2.10
CA TRP A 214 7.63 -2.32 -0.78
C TRP A 214 7.19 -3.51 0.05
N VAL A 215 8.15 -4.29 0.51
CA VAL A 215 7.89 -5.31 1.54
C VAL A 215 8.34 -4.77 2.89
N GLU A 216 7.46 -4.81 3.87
CA GLU A 216 7.73 -4.38 5.24
C GLU A 216 7.90 -5.58 6.16
N PHE A 217 8.99 -5.56 6.92
CA PHE A 217 9.28 -6.53 7.97
C PHE A 217 9.54 -5.81 9.28
N LYS A 218 9.02 -6.37 10.38
CA LYS A 218 9.36 -5.93 11.72
C LYS A 218 10.55 -6.72 12.25
N PHE A 219 11.62 -6.02 12.60
CA PHE A 219 12.77 -6.58 13.29
C PHE A 219 12.94 -5.83 14.62
N ALA A 220 12.70 -6.52 15.73
CA ALA A 220 12.62 -5.89 17.05
C ALA A 220 11.65 -4.69 17.04
N GLU A 221 12.14 -3.51 17.38
CA GLU A 221 11.35 -2.27 17.45
C GLU A 221 11.28 -1.50 16.12
N GLN A 222 11.87 -2.03 15.05
CA GLN A 222 11.96 -1.35 13.75
C GLN A 222 11.09 -2.03 12.70
N ILE A 223 10.30 -1.24 12.00
CA ILE A 223 9.63 -1.65 10.75
C ILE A 223 10.48 -1.12 9.60
N ILE A 224 10.89 -2.00 8.71
CA ILE A 224 11.79 -1.67 7.59
C ILE A 224 11.10 -2.05 6.29
N ALA A 225 10.93 -1.07 5.41
CA ALA A 225 10.43 -1.26 4.05
C ALA A 225 11.60 -1.49 3.08
N PHE A 226 11.54 -2.56 2.29
CA PHE A 226 12.52 -2.89 1.24
C PHE A 226 11.89 -2.67 -0.14
N PRO A 227 12.36 -1.69 -0.93
CA PRO A 227 11.80 -1.38 -2.23
C PRO A 227 12.38 -2.26 -3.35
N PHE A 228 11.51 -2.77 -4.21
CA PHE A 228 11.84 -3.53 -5.41
C PHE A 228 11.07 -3.01 -6.62
N TRP A 229 11.64 -3.23 -7.81
CA TRP A 229 10.97 -2.94 -9.08
C TRP A 229 10.73 -4.25 -9.82
N ILE A 230 9.54 -4.39 -10.40
CA ILE A 230 9.16 -5.51 -11.25
C ILE A 230 8.54 -4.99 -12.55
N GLU A 231 8.70 -5.76 -13.62
CA GLU A 231 8.08 -5.50 -14.93
C GLU A 231 7.10 -6.64 -15.21
N VAL A 232 5.81 -6.33 -15.24
CA VAL A 232 4.75 -7.28 -15.60
C VAL A 232 4.50 -7.16 -17.09
N LYS A 233 4.59 -8.28 -17.82
CA LYS A 233 4.47 -8.30 -19.28
C LYS A 233 3.10 -8.79 -19.70
N GLU A 234 2.65 -8.29 -20.85
CA GLU A 234 1.61 -8.97 -21.61
C GLU A 234 2.12 -10.36 -22.03
N LYS A 235 1.18 -11.30 -22.24
CA LYS A 235 1.47 -12.70 -22.56
C LYS A 235 2.27 -12.87 -23.85
#